data_AF-A0A7J4G4G0-F1
#
_entry.id   AF-A0A7J4G4G0-F1
#
_cell.length_a   1.000
_cell.length_b   1.000
_cell.length_c   1.000
_cell.angle_alpha   90.00
_cell.angle_beta   90.00
_cell.angle_gamma   90.00
#
_symmetry.space_group_name_H-M   'P 1'
#
loop_
_entity.id
_entity.type
_entity.pdbx_description
1 polymer ?
#
loop_
_entity_poly.entity_id
_entity_poly.type
_entity_poly.pdbx_seq_one_letter_code
_entity_poly.pdbx_strand_id
1 'polypeptide(L)'
;MVAGLDFDILKQKPTWQAFGVAIVLFCIIGYSSLTLFDLSSSAYGTTDEIEPVADFEVLTMQRDGIDDTIPLRDGYIRLSDLRGSVVVLDFMAVDCSNCHYVQEHIDQNLDDWQTIGGDYPVVAISIASWYGYESFEQINSTFGDQSSNRHMPWPVANGASDSILLEDGARGDLVEYYSAQALPLALVIDHEGFVVAKENTGTPLDGWNEFDNAIEKASEGKAQSLRIGIEKADRSIQGVFIIGLFLGILVYFSPCAFPVLPSYITYYLSLGMREDELREAGKLSGKMPGSIEVGGFAALGQLTFFGVVGFIIFGLSEIINLSGILHSVAIAIAWLLVVLGGLMLLGWTSHLLSGVQKILDIYQTKEEDENFTPRRNMYLWGIGYSAASVDCTAAAVFPFIAWLTVVGNTAFIAGLSGLIISVTFLMILVTALVGAGRQAMIGFLRRTTGIVKATGAWMMMFAGIGLLIYLTQPETVTSIIG
;
A
#
# COMPACT_ATOMS: atom_id res chain seq x y z
N MET A 1 -27.16 -0.44 -33.33
CA MET A 1 -27.63 0.72 -32.55
C MET A 1 -26.41 1.52 -32.16
N VAL A 2 -26.35 2.79 -32.52
CA VAL A 2 -25.19 3.65 -32.24
C VAL A 2 -25.14 3.89 -30.74
N ALA A 3 -24.20 3.25 -30.05
CA ALA A 3 -23.97 3.47 -28.62
C ALA A 3 -23.25 4.82 -28.44
N GLY A 4 -24.03 5.91 -28.42
CA GLY A 4 -23.57 7.20 -27.95
C GLY A 4 -23.51 7.23 -26.41
N LEU A 5 -22.83 8.23 -25.86
CA LEU A 5 -22.87 8.55 -24.43
C LEU A 5 -24.32 8.65 -23.94
N ASP A 6 -24.72 7.72 -23.06
CA ASP A 6 -26.08 7.71 -22.51
C ASP A 6 -26.13 8.50 -21.20
N PHE A 7 -26.32 9.81 -21.33
CA PHE A 7 -26.48 10.71 -20.18
C PHE A 7 -27.85 10.55 -19.49
N ASP A 8 -28.81 9.84 -20.08
CA ASP A 8 -30.10 9.62 -19.42
C ASP A 8 -29.98 8.64 -18.24
N ILE A 9 -28.92 7.82 -18.19
CA ILE A 9 -28.57 6.99 -17.03
C ILE A 9 -28.39 7.84 -15.76
N LEU A 10 -27.89 9.08 -15.86
CA LEU A 10 -27.70 9.98 -14.72
C LEU A 10 -29.02 10.49 -14.12
N LYS A 11 -30.12 10.42 -14.88
CA LYS A 11 -31.46 10.78 -14.41
C LYS A 11 -32.18 9.61 -13.74
N GLN A 12 -31.64 8.39 -13.86
CA GLN A 12 -32.29 7.20 -13.34
C GLN A 12 -32.02 7.03 -11.84
N LYS A 13 -33.09 6.78 -11.08
CA LYS A 13 -33.03 6.52 -9.63
C LYS A 13 -32.03 5.40 -9.23
N PRO A 14 -31.88 4.29 -9.97
CA PRO A 14 -30.92 3.24 -9.62
C PRO A 14 -29.45 3.69 -9.61
N THR A 15 -29.08 4.66 -10.46
CA THR A 15 -27.71 5.18 -10.57
C THR A 15 -27.29 5.91 -9.28
N TRP A 16 -28.20 6.70 -8.71
CA TRP A 16 -27.98 7.41 -7.45
C TRP A 16 -28.15 6.51 -6.22
N GLN A 17 -28.96 5.46 -6.31
CA GLN A 17 -28.96 4.41 -5.29
C GLN A 17 -27.62 3.68 -5.25
N ALA A 18 -27.04 3.37 -6.41
CA ALA A 18 -25.72 2.79 -6.52
C ALA A 18 -24.62 3.73 -5.99
N PHE A 19 -24.75 5.04 -6.20
CA PHE A 19 -23.85 6.04 -5.59
C PHE A 19 -23.85 5.96 -4.06
N GLY A 20 -25.03 5.96 -3.43
CA GLY A 20 -25.13 5.85 -1.97
C GLY A 20 -24.54 4.54 -1.43
N VAL A 21 -24.81 3.41 -2.11
CA VAL A 21 -24.20 2.12 -1.75
C VAL A 21 -22.69 2.14 -1.94
N ALA A 22 -22.19 2.76 -3.01
CA ALA A 22 -20.77 2.89 -3.29
C ALA A 22 -20.04 3.70 -2.22
N ILE A 23 -20.63 4.81 -1.73
CA ILE A 23 -20.05 5.58 -0.61
C ILE A 23 -19.92 4.70 0.63
N VAL A 24 -21.01 4.05 1.05
CA VAL A 24 -21.00 3.23 2.27
C VAL A 24 -19.98 2.09 2.16
N LEU A 25 -19.96 1.38 1.03
CA LEU A 25 -18.98 0.30 0.81
C LEU A 25 -17.56 0.83 0.75
N PHE A 26 -17.31 1.95 0.07
CA PHE A 26 -15.99 2.54 -0.04
C PHE A 26 -15.47 3.03 1.32
N CYS A 27 -16.31 3.65 2.15
CA CYS A 27 -15.95 4.04 3.50
C CYS A 27 -15.65 2.83 4.40
N ILE A 28 -16.47 1.78 4.35
CA ILE A 28 -16.25 0.56 5.16
C ILE A 28 -14.97 -0.16 4.74
N ILE A 29 -14.76 -0.34 3.42
CA ILE A 29 -13.56 -1.00 2.89
C ILE A 29 -12.34 -0.13 3.19
N GLY A 30 -12.41 1.18 2.91
CA GLY A 30 -11.33 2.13 3.18
C GLY A 30 -10.94 2.14 4.65
N TYR A 31 -11.90 2.29 5.57
CA TYR A 31 -11.66 2.23 7.01
C TYR A 31 -11.03 0.89 7.38
N SER A 32 -11.64 -0.24 7.01
CA SER A 32 -11.13 -1.57 7.39
C SER A 32 -9.72 -1.83 6.84
N SER A 33 -9.43 -1.41 5.61
CA SER A 33 -8.10 -1.53 5.00
C SER A 33 -7.08 -0.63 5.71
N LEU A 34 -7.45 0.61 6.03
CA LEU A 34 -6.60 1.53 6.79
C LEU A 34 -6.32 1.00 8.19
N THR A 35 -7.32 0.52 8.92
CA THR A 35 -7.12 -0.04 10.27
C THR A 35 -6.23 -1.29 10.23
N LEU A 36 -6.43 -2.18 9.24
CA LEU A 36 -5.56 -3.35 9.09
C LEU A 36 -4.13 -2.96 8.72
N PHE A 37 -3.96 -1.97 7.86
CA PHE A 37 -2.65 -1.44 7.51
C PHE A 37 -1.98 -0.81 8.73
N ASP A 38 -2.69 0.03 9.45
CA ASP A 38 -2.24 0.71 10.66
C ASP A 38 -1.78 -0.28 11.73
N LEU A 39 -2.62 -1.27 12.08
CA LEU A 39 -2.27 -2.36 13.00
C LEU A 39 -1.08 -3.20 12.53
N SER A 40 -0.99 -3.48 11.23
CA SER A 40 0.14 -4.26 10.68
C SER A 40 1.41 -3.43 10.67
N SER A 41 1.30 -2.12 10.44
CA SER A 41 2.41 -1.19 10.38
C SER A 41 2.95 -0.91 11.78
N SER A 42 2.10 -0.71 12.79
CA SER A 42 2.54 -0.47 14.17
C SER A 42 3.28 -1.69 14.74
N ALA A 43 2.83 -2.90 14.40
CA ALA A 43 3.49 -4.15 14.78
C ALA A 43 4.76 -4.48 13.96
N TYR A 44 4.99 -3.83 12.82
CA TYR A 44 6.12 -4.14 11.95
C TYR A 44 7.42 -3.62 12.55
N GLY A 45 8.41 -4.48 12.82
CA GLY A 45 9.70 -4.07 13.38
C GLY A 45 9.62 -3.70 14.86
N THR A 46 8.66 -4.28 15.60
CA THR A 46 8.54 -4.16 17.06
C THR A 46 8.62 -5.54 17.70
N THR A 47 9.19 -5.62 18.89
CA THR A 47 9.29 -6.85 19.70
C THR A 47 8.79 -6.61 21.13
N ASP A 48 8.30 -7.68 21.77
CA ASP A 48 7.94 -7.69 23.18
C ASP A 48 9.19 -7.61 24.10
N GLU A 49 10.39 -7.86 23.55
CA GLU A 49 11.66 -7.68 24.25
C GLU A 49 12.03 -6.20 24.31
N ILE A 50 11.81 -5.58 25.47
CA ILE A 50 12.09 -4.16 25.70
C ILE A 50 13.58 -3.97 25.98
N GLU A 51 14.32 -3.56 24.95
CA GLU A 51 15.73 -3.18 25.03
C GLU A 51 15.94 -1.73 24.53
N PRO A 52 16.99 -1.03 24.98
CA PRO A 52 17.35 0.26 24.42
C PRO A 52 17.63 0.13 22.93
N VAL A 53 17.27 1.16 22.16
CA VAL A 53 17.53 1.14 20.71
C VAL A 53 19.02 1.12 20.40
N ALA A 54 19.35 0.51 19.25
CA ALA A 54 20.72 0.40 18.76
C ALA A 54 21.34 1.80 18.58
N ASP A 55 22.51 2.02 19.18
CA ASP A 55 23.23 3.29 19.06
C ASP A 55 23.68 3.49 17.61
N PHE A 56 23.64 4.74 17.14
CA PHE A 56 24.09 5.09 15.79
C PHE A 56 24.98 6.32 15.78
N GLU A 57 25.76 6.44 14.71
CA GLU A 57 26.57 7.60 14.38
C GLU A 57 26.28 8.04 12.94
N VAL A 58 25.76 9.26 12.77
CA VAL A 58 25.30 9.79 11.48
C VAL A 58 25.84 11.19 11.24
N LEU A 59 26.16 11.49 9.98
CA LEU A 59 26.72 12.79 9.58
C LEU A 59 25.59 13.81 9.41
N THR A 60 25.72 14.96 10.07
CA THR A 60 24.77 16.08 9.95
C THR A 60 25.07 16.99 8.78
N MET A 61 24.13 17.89 8.49
CA MET A 61 24.35 19.00 7.55
C MET A 61 25.33 20.06 8.05
N GLN A 62 25.69 20.06 9.34
CA GLN A 62 26.62 21.02 9.96
C GLN A 62 26.21 22.49 9.77
N ARG A 63 24.91 22.78 9.93
CA ARG A 63 24.31 24.12 9.86
C ARG A 63 24.49 24.85 11.19
N ASP A 64 25.09 26.03 11.12
CA ASP A 64 25.28 26.91 12.28
C ASP A 64 23.94 27.37 12.87
N GLY A 65 23.80 27.29 14.19
CA GLY A 65 22.59 27.66 14.92
C GLY A 65 21.45 26.62 14.85
N ILE A 66 21.64 25.49 14.17
CA ILE A 66 20.66 24.41 14.07
C ILE A 66 21.30 23.09 14.50
N ASP A 67 22.26 22.57 13.74
CA ASP A 67 22.86 21.26 13.99
C ASP A 67 23.80 21.29 15.21
N ASP A 68 24.38 22.45 15.51
CA ASP A 68 25.26 22.70 16.68
C ASP A 68 24.51 22.93 18.00
N THR A 69 23.17 22.92 17.97
CA THR A 69 22.32 22.99 19.17
C THR A 69 22.35 21.69 19.98
N ILE A 70 22.82 20.60 19.38
CA ILE A 70 22.98 19.27 19.98
C ILE A 70 24.45 18.85 20.00
N PRO A 71 24.84 17.89 20.88
CA PRO A 71 26.21 17.41 20.93
C PRO A 71 26.67 16.79 19.59
N LEU A 72 27.72 17.36 19.00
CA LEU A 72 28.36 16.88 17.77
C LEU A 72 29.81 16.44 18.00
N ARG A 73 30.26 15.41 17.28
CA ARG A 73 31.65 14.95 17.19
C ARG A 73 32.12 15.01 15.74
N ASP A 74 32.92 16.02 15.39
CA ASP A 74 33.41 16.22 14.01
C ASP A 74 32.28 16.21 12.95
N GLY A 75 31.12 16.79 13.29
CA GLY A 75 29.93 16.84 12.43
C GLY A 75 29.00 15.63 12.54
N TYR A 76 29.35 14.61 13.33
CA TYR A 76 28.50 13.44 13.58
C TYR A 76 27.68 13.59 14.85
N ILE A 77 26.41 13.19 14.78
CA ILE A 77 25.57 12.95 15.96
C ILE A 77 25.72 11.49 16.37
N ARG A 78 25.79 11.27 17.67
CA ARG A 78 25.66 9.94 18.27
C ARG A 78 24.43 9.88 19.17
N LEU A 79 23.56 8.88 18.99
CA LEU A 79 22.31 8.80 19.75
C LEU A 79 22.56 8.73 21.26
N SER A 80 23.59 8.00 21.70
CA SER A 80 23.96 7.91 23.11
C SER A 80 24.40 9.24 23.74
N ASP A 81 24.81 10.23 22.95
CA ASP A 81 25.15 11.57 23.46
C ASP A 81 23.89 12.39 23.81
N LEU A 82 22.70 11.94 23.39
CA LEU A 82 21.40 12.57 23.68
C LEU A 82 20.69 11.96 24.89
N ARG A 83 21.31 10.99 25.58
CA ARG A 83 20.79 10.43 26.83
C ARG A 83 20.53 11.56 27.84
N GLY A 84 19.39 11.49 28.53
CA GLY A 84 18.90 12.60 29.36
C GLY A 84 17.99 13.59 28.62
N SER A 85 17.72 13.38 27.33
CA SER A 85 16.72 14.12 26.55
C SER A 85 15.70 13.15 25.95
N VAL A 86 14.48 13.62 25.69
CA VAL A 86 13.52 12.91 24.85
C VAL A 86 13.86 13.19 23.40
N VAL A 87 14.07 12.16 22.59
CA VAL A 87 14.42 12.32 21.18
C VAL A 87 13.22 11.96 20.31
N VAL A 88 12.72 12.93 19.55
CA VAL A 88 11.79 12.72 18.44
C VAL A 88 12.63 12.42 17.20
N LEU A 89 12.65 11.17 16.77
CA LEU A 89 13.50 10.68 15.69
C LEU A 89 12.63 10.38 14.46
N ASP A 90 12.82 11.15 13.39
CA ASP A 90 12.09 11.03 12.12
C ASP A 90 12.98 10.43 11.03
N PHE A 91 12.61 9.26 10.50
CA PHE A 91 13.24 8.68 9.32
C PHE A 91 12.46 9.10 8.08
N MET A 92 13.15 9.75 7.16
CA MET A 92 12.53 10.40 6.00
C MET A 92 13.33 10.22 4.70
N ALA A 93 12.75 10.69 3.60
CA ALA A 93 13.39 10.77 2.27
C ALA A 93 12.78 11.94 1.47
N VAL A 94 13.52 12.47 0.49
CA VAL A 94 13.10 13.60 -0.36
C VAL A 94 11.85 13.26 -1.19
N ASP A 95 11.83 12.06 -1.78
CA ASP A 95 10.72 11.59 -2.63
C ASP A 95 9.63 10.82 -1.86
N CYS A 96 9.61 10.92 -0.53
CA CYS A 96 8.60 10.32 0.32
C CYS A 96 7.48 11.31 0.64
N SER A 97 6.38 11.28 -0.12
CA SER A 97 5.24 12.19 0.09
C SER A 97 4.67 12.12 1.50
N ASN A 98 4.57 10.92 2.07
CA ASN A 98 3.99 10.74 3.41
C ASN A 98 4.93 11.21 4.54
N CYS A 99 6.24 11.28 4.27
CA CYS A 99 7.22 11.83 5.22
C CYS A 99 7.06 13.33 5.42
N HIS A 100 6.54 14.05 4.43
CA HIS A 100 6.33 15.49 4.57
C HIS A 100 5.21 15.86 5.55
N TYR A 101 4.24 14.96 5.81
CA TYR A 101 3.26 15.21 6.87
C TYR A 101 3.86 15.02 8.26
N VAL A 102 4.77 14.06 8.44
CA VAL A 102 5.54 13.92 9.69
C VAL A 102 6.38 15.16 9.91
N GLN A 103 7.08 15.62 8.86
CA GLN A 103 7.82 16.89 8.88
C GLN A 103 6.91 18.06 9.30
N GLU A 104 5.74 18.20 8.69
CA GLU A 104 4.81 19.28 9.00
C GLU A 104 4.29 19.21 10.45
N HIS A 105 3.98 18.01 10.95
CA HIS A 105 3.57 17.82 12.34
C HIS A 105 4.68 18.21 13.32
N ILE A 106 5.93 17.80 13.05
CA ILE A 106 7.08 18.21 13.86
C ILE A 106 7.26 19.73 13.82
N ASP A 107 7.23 20.35 12.64
CA ASP A 107 7.41 21.81 12.48
C ASP A 107 6.36 22.63 13.24
N GLN A 108 5.11 22.17 13.25
CA GLN A 108 4.02 22.85 13.95
C GLN A 108 4.11 22.73 15.48
N ASN A 109 4.69 21.66 16.01
CA ASN A 109 4.66 21.34 17.44
C ASN A 109 6.01 21.44 18.15
N LEU A 110 7.13 21.58 17.42
CA LEU A 110 8.47 21.53 17.99
C LEU A 110 8.71 22.60 19.08
N ASP A 111 8.27 23.84 18.84
CA ASP A 111 8.39 24.94 19.81
C ASP A 111 7.61 24.63 21.11
N ASP A 112 6.42 24.05 20.98
CA ASP A 112 5.61 23.64 22.12
C ASP A 112 6.27 22.48 22.86
N TRP A 113 6.77 21.47 22.15
CA TRP A 113 7.48 20.33 22.74
C TRP A 113 8.74 20.74 23.51
N GLN A 114 9.52 21.68 22.96
CA GLN A 114 10.73 22.19 23.62
C GLN A 114 10.43 23.02 24.88
N THR A 115 9.22 23.56 24.99
CA THR A 115 8.78 24.36 26.14
C THR A 115 7.91 23.58 27.13
N ILE A 116 7.66 22.28 26.89
CA ILE A 116 7.05 21.37 27.86
C ILE A 116 7.89 21.43 29.14
N GLY A 117 7.29 21.88 30.24
CA GLY A 117 7.97 22.08 31.53
C GLY A 117 8.33 20.79 32.27
N GLY A 118 8.66 19.71 31.56
CA GLY A 118 9.06 18.43 32.10
C GLY A 118 10.52 18.40 32.59
N ASP A 119 10.91 17.26 33.16
CA ASP A 119 12.24 17.04 33.73
C ASP A 119 13.31 16.82 32.65
N TYR A 120 12.90 16.39 31.46
CA TYR A 120 13.79 16.08 30.33
C TYR A 120 13.43 16.91 29.10
N PRO A 121 14.42 17.60 28.48
CA PRO A 121 14.18 18.41 27.29
C PRO A 121 13.86 17.54 26.07
N VAL A 122 13.06 18.06 25.16
CA VAL A 122 12.70 17.39 23.90
C VAL A 122 13.59 17.90 22.76
N VAL A 123 14.12 16.98 21.95
CA VAL A 123 14.98 17.26 20.80
C VAL A 123 14.45 16.50 19.60
N ALA A 124 14.33 17.16 18.44
CA ALA A 124 13.94 16.52 17.18
C ALA A 124 15.15 16.31 16.26
N ILE A 125 15.21 15.17 15.58
CA ILE A 125 16.24 14.84 14.60
C ILE A 125 15.59 14.10 13.44
N SER A 126 15.82 14.57 12.20
CA SER A 126 15.43 13.84 11.00
C SER A 126 16.62 13.15 10.35
N ILE A 127 16.46 11.90 9.93
CA ILE A 127 17.49 11.10 9.25
C ILE A 127 17.00 10.65 7.87
N ALA A 128 17.73 11.09 6.85
CA ALA A 128 17.50 10.64 5.49
C ALA A 128 17.90 9.18 5.31
N SER A 129 16.94 8.34 4.93
CA SER A 129 17.04 6.87 4.95
C SER A 129 17.27 6.25 3.57
N TRP A 130 17.02 6.98 2.50
CA TRP A 130 17.25 6.51 1.12
C TRP A 130 18.66 6.82 0.60
N TYR A 131 19.69 6.62 1.43
CA TYR A 131 21.10 6.93 1.10
C TYR A 131 21.70 6.13 -0.08
N GLY A 132 21.00 5.10 -0.58
CA GLY A 132 21.35 4.43 -1.84
C GLY A 132 20.83 5.12 -3.11
N TYR A 133 19.85 6.03 -2.97
CA TYR A 133 19.15 6.69 -4.06
C TYR A 133 19.25 8.22 -4.02
N GLU A 134 19.31 8.79 -2.82
CA GLU A 134 19.35 10.23 -2.56
C GLU A 134 20.75 10.64 -2.07
N SER A 135 21.34 11.63 -2.73
CA SER A 135 22.66 12.16 -2.34
C SER A 135 22.55 13.15 -1.19
N PHE A 136 23.65 13.34 -0.46
CA PHE A 136 23.75 14.39 0.57
C PHE A 136 23.40 15.79 0.03
N GLU A 137 23.78 16.10 -1.21
CA GLU A 137 23.48 17.39 -1.85
C GLU A 137 21.97 17.56 -2.13
N GLN A 138 21.28 16.47 -2.53
CA GLN A 138 19.82 16.49 -2.72
C GLN A 138 19.08 16.71 -1.40
N ILE A 139 19.51 16.02 -0.35
CA ILE A 139 18.91 16.16 0.99
C ILE A 139 19.17 17.56 1.54
N ASN A 140 20.39 18.08 1.40
CA ASN A 140 20.75 19.43 1.85
C ASN A 140 19.99 20.54 1.10
N SER A 141 19.88 20.45 -0.23
CA SER A 141 19.10 21.43 -1.02
C SER A 141 17.59 21.37 -0.73
N THR A 142 17.08 20.23 -0.28
CA THR A 142 15.65 20.06 0.03
C THR A 142 15.30 20.49 1.45
N PHE A 143 16.05 20.02 2.46
CA PHE A 143 15.71 20.20 3.87
C PHE A 143 16.63 21.19 4.60
N GLY A 144 17.87 21.34 4.13
CA GLY A 144 18.87 22.23 4.72
C GLY A 144 18.74 23.69 4.28
N ASP A 145 18.35 23.93 3.03
CA ASP A 145 18.23 25.28 2.44
C ASP A 145 16.99 26.03 2.96
N GLN A 146 17.19 27.19 3.58
CA GLN A 146 16.12 28.06 4.10
C GLN A 146 15.17 28.58 3.00
N SER A 147 15.61 28.60 1.75
CA SER A 147 14.78 29.00 0.60
C SER A 147 13.88 27.88 0.09
N SER A 148 14.11 26.65 0.54
CA SER A 148 13.27 25.50 0.22
C SER A 148 11.93 25.61 0.96
N ASN A 149 10.85 25.25 0.28
CA ASN A 149 9.54 25.08 0.89
C ASN A 149 9.46 23.88 1.85
N ARG A 150 10.53 23.07 1.91
CA ARG A 150 10.66 21.89 2.77
C ARG A 150 11.81 22.04 3.78
N HIS A 151 12.23 23.27 4.05
CA HIS A 151 13.24 23.54 5.07
C HIS A 151 12.83 22.94 6.43
N MET A 152 13.80 22.36 7.13
CA MET A 152 13.63 21.84 8.50
C MET A 152 14.48 22.67 9.47
N PRO A 153 13.86 23.39 10.43
CA PRO A 153 14.57 24.20 11.42
C PRO A 153 15.21 23.40 12.57
N TRP A 154 15.21 22.07 12.50
CA TRP A 154 15.88 21.16 13.45
C TRP A 154 16.95 20.32 12.76
N PRO A 155 17.82 19.61 13.52
CA PRO A 155 18.90 18.83 12.96
C PRO A 155 18.48 17.78 11.92
N VAL A 156 19.19 17.77 10.79
CA VAL A 156 19.01 16.77 9.72
C VAL A 156 20.32 16.06 9.45
N ALA A 157 20.26 14.73 9.42
CA ALA A 157 21.41 13.87 9.20
C ALA A 157 21.18 12.88 8.05
N ASN A 158 22.27 12.36 7.54
CA ASN A 158 22.26 11.28 6.55
C ASN A 158 22.49 9.94 7.23
N GLY A 159 21.58 9.00 7.00
CA GLY A 159 21.81 7.60 7.35
C GLY A 159 22.88 6.98 6.47
N ALA A 160 23.43 5.84 6.93
CA ALA A 160 24.32 5.01 6.15
C ALA A 160 24.15 3.52 6.51
N SER A 161 24.64 2.66 5.62
CA SER A 161 24.67 1.21 5.82
C SER A 161 25.65 0.74 6.91
N ASP A 162 26.46 1.66 7.43
CA ASP A 162 27.46 1.45 8.48
C ASP A 162 27.35 2.51 9.60
N SER A 163 26.15 2.98 9.88
CA SER A 163 25.88 3.95 10.95
C SER A 163 25.60 3.32 12.31
N ILE A 164 25.09 2.08 12.37
CA ILE A 164 24.80 1.42 13.64
C ILE A 164 26.10 0.97 14.31
N LEU A 165 26.19 1.18 15.62
CA LEU A 165 27.33 0.79 16.44
C LEU A 165 26.99 -0.49 17.22
N LEU A 166 27.65 -1.60 16.90
CA LEU A 166 27.42 -2.89 17.54
C LEU A 166 28.43 -3.12 18.68
N GLU A 167 28.04 -3.94 19.67
CA GLU A 167 28.87 -4.20 20.86
C GLU A 167 30.22 -4.88 20.54
N ASP A 168 30.28 -5.65 19.44
CA ASP A 168 31.48 -6.31 18.95
C ASP A 168 32.44 -5.37 18.17
N GLY A 169 32.06 -4.09 18.04
CA GLY A 169 32.78 -3.07 17.27
C GLY A 169 32.53 -3.13 15.77
N ALA A 170 31.66 -4.04 15.30
CA ALA A 170 31.18 -4.02 13.92
C ALA A 170 30.19 -2.87 13.71
N ARG A 171 29.95 -2.54 12.44
CA ARG A 171 28.95 -1.54 12.05
C ARG A 171 27.79 -2.18 11.29
N GLY A 172 26.60 -1.66 11.50
CA GLY A 172 25.36 -2.15 10.89
C GLY A 172 24.60 -1.09 10.11
N ASP A 173 23.61 -1.56 9.35
CA ASP A 173 22.76 -0.72 8.51
C ASP A 173 21.65 -0.06 9.35
N LEU A 174 21.56 1.27 9.29
CA LEU A 174 20.59 2.05 10.07
C LEU A 174 19.15 1.66 9.76
N VAL A 175 18.83 1.54 8.48
CA VAL A 175 17.49 1.20 7.99
C VAL A 175 17.12 -0.21 8.43
N GLU A 176 18.08 -1.13 8.48
CA GLU A 176 17.87 -2.49 8.98
C GLU A 176 17.54 -2.53 10.48
N TYR A 177 18.31 -1.85 11.33
CA TYR A 177 18.14 -1.94 12.79
C TYR A 177 16.92 -1.18 13.32
N TYR A 178 16.52 -0.10 12.66
CA TYR A 178 15.34 0.67 13.05
C TYR A 178 14.06 0.24 12.33
N SER A 179 14.15 -0.74 11.41
CA SER A 179 13.06 -1.11 10.51
C SER A 179 12.52 0.04 9.65
N ALA A 180 13.41 0.97 9.28
CA ALA A 180 13.06 2.17 8.51
C ALA A 180 12.93 1.92 6.99
N GLN A 181 12.61 0.69 6.56
CA GLN A 181 12.32 0.40 5.15
C GLN A 181 10.94 0.90 4.74
N ALA A 182 10.00 0.90 5.69
CA ALA A 182 8.68 1.46 5.54
C ALA A 182 8.71 2.91 6.02
N LEU A 183 9.04 3.83 5.11
CA LEU A 183 8.96 5.26 5.40
C LEU A 183 7.52 5.78 5.21
N PRO A 184 7.08 6.76 6.01
CA PRO A 184 7.80 7.40 7.10
C PRO A 184 7.90 6.51 8.34
N LEU A 185 8.90 6.76 9.19
CA LEU A 185 9.00 6.18 10.52
C LEU A 185 9.38 7.28 11.51
N ALA A 186 8.46 7.65 12.40
CA ALA A 186 8.71 8.57 13.49
C ALA A 186 8.73 7.81 14.83
N LEU A 187 9.72 8.09 15.67
CA LEU A 187 9.90 7.46 16.97
C LEU A 187 10.00 8.51 18.06
N VAL A 188 9.47 8.19 19.24
CA VAL A 188 9.77 8.91 20.47
C VAL A 188 10.66 8.01 21.32
N ILE A 189 11.87 8.48 21.60
CA ILE A 189 12.87 7.78 22.41
C ILE A 189 12.97 8.50 23.76
N ASP A 190 12.78 7.78 24.85
CA ASP A 190 12.84 8.37 26.20
C ASP A 190 14.29 8.73 26.61
N HIS A 191 14.45 9.36 27.77
CA HIS A 191 15.75 9.83 28.27
C HIS A 191 16.75 8.70 28.57
N GLU A 192 16.29 7.46 28.76
CA GLU A 192 17.12 6.24 28.90
C GLU A 192 17.38 5.57 27.54
N GLY A 193 16.66 6.06 26.52
CA GLY A 193 16.49 5.66 25.14
C GLY A 193 15.98 4.27 24.85
N PHE A 194 14.84 4.02 25.46
CA PHE A 194 13.83 3.09 24.96
C PHE A 194 12.83 3.83 24.07
N VAL A 195 12.30 3.17 23.05
CA VAL A 195 11.18 3.72 22.28
C VAL A 195 9.92 3.67 23.11
N VAL A 196 9.15 4.76 23.13
CA VAL A 196 7.88 4.87 23.87
C VAL A 196 6.69 5.22 22.97
N ALA A 197 6.94 5.63 21.73
CA ALA A 197 5.93 5.72 20.68
C ALA A 197 6.58 5.55 19.31
N LYS A 198 5.77 5.09 18.36
CA LYS A 198 6.18 4.80 17.00
C LYS A 198 5.03 5.05 16.04
N GLU A 199 5.29 5.82 15.00
CA GLU A 199 4.36 6.08 13.90
C GLU A 199 4.99 5.70 12.57
N ASN A 200 4.22 4.98 11.74
CA ASN A 200 4.64 4.53 10.41
C ASN A 200 3.87 5.22 9.27
N THR A 201 3.17 6.31 9.59
CA THR A 201 2.36 7.08 8.65
C THR A 201 2.39 8.56 9.02
N GLY A 202 2.27 9.43 8.03
CA GLY A 202 2.12 10.86 8.22
C GLY A 202 0.71 11.31 8.59
N THR A 203 -0.27 10.40 8.52
CA THR A 203 -1.68 10.67 8.82
C THR A 203 -2.25 9.58 9.72
N PRO A 204 -1.83 9.50 10.99
CA PRO A 204 -2.32 8.50 11.93
C PRO A 204 -3.82 8.70 12.20
N LEU A 205 -4.55 7.59 12.41
CA LEU A 205 -6.01 7.60 12.53
C LEU A 205 -6.52 8.29 13.80
N ASP A 206 -5.66 8.40 14.80
CA ASP A 206 -5.92 9.08 16.06
C ASP A 206 -5.51 10.56 16.01
N GLY A 207 -5.00 11.07 14.88
CA GLY A 207 -4.57 12.46 14.74
C GLY A 207 -3.40 12.84 15.64
N TRP A 208 -2.40 11.95 15.81
CA TRP A 208 -1.17 12.15 16.58
C TRP A 208 -1.33 12.17 18.11
N ASN A 209 -2.54 11.89 18.61
CA ASN A 209 -2.83 11.95 20.05
C ASN A 209 -1.98 10.98 20.89
N GLU A 210 -1.75 9.75 20.43
CA GLU A 210 -0.91 8.77 21.13
C GLU A 210 0.57 9.17 21.10
N PHE A 211 1.05 9.65 19.96
CA PHE A 211 2.43 10.11 19.76
C PHE A 211 2.77 11.32 20.65
N ASP A 212 1.94 12.36 20.63
CA ASP A 212 2.16 13.59 21.39
C ASP A 212 2.06 13.35 22.91
N ASN A 213 1.12 12.50 23.34
CA ASN A 213 1.00 12.07 24.74
C ASN A 213 2.23 11.28 25.20
N ALA A 214 2.86 10.51 24.32
CA ALA A 214 4.10 9.82 24.65
C ALA A 214 5.27 10.80 24.84
N ILE A 215 5.35 11.86 24.03
CA ILE A 215 6.34 12.95 24.20
C ILE A 215 6.16 13.62 25.57
N GLU A 216 4.94 14.01 25.92
CA GLU A 216 4.63 14.64 27.21
C GLU A 216 5.04 13.73 28.38
N LYS A 217 4.59 12.47 28.36
CA LYS A 217 4.96 11.50 29.41
C LYS A 217 6.44 11.20 29.45
N ALA A 218 7.14 11.20 28.32
CA ALA A 218 8.58 10.96 28.27
C ALA A 218 9.33 12.15 28.87
N SER A 219 8.88 13.38 28.61
CA SER A 219 9.45 14.60 29.17
C SER A 219 9.27 14.67 30.69
N GLU A 220 8.16 14.13 31.21
CA GLU A 220 7.93 13.96 32.66
C GLU A 220 8.65 12.74 33.28
N GLY A 221 9.33 11.91 32.48
CA GLY A 221 9.96 10.67 32.96
C GLY A 221 8.97 9.53 33.32
N LYS A 222 7.70 9.64 32.89
CA LYS A 222 6.61 8.69 33.21
C LYS A 222 6.25 7.76 32.05
N ALA A 223 7.06 7.71 31.00
CA ALA A 223 6.79 6.87 29.81
C ALA A 223 7.24 5.40 29.93
N GLN A 224 7.70 4.94 31.09
CA GLN A 224 8.19 3.56 31.26
C GLN A 224 7.16 2.48 30.89
N SER A 225 5.87 2.74 31.13
CA SER A 225 4.80 1.81 30.77
C SER A 225 4.47 1.78 29.27
N LEU A 226 5.00 2.71 28.50
CA LEU A 226 4.80 2.84 27.06
C LEU A 226 5.95 2.24 26.26
N ARG A 227 6.96 1.65 26.91
CA ARG A 227 8.15 1.15 26.23
C ARG A 227 7.83 0.01 25.27
N ILE A 228 8.39 0.11 24.07
CA ILE A 228 8.27 -0.86 22.99
C ILE A 228 9.69 -1.22 22.55
N GLY A 229 9.97 -2.51 22.33
CA GLY A 229 11.22 -2.94 21.73
C GLY A 229 11.22 -2.72 20.22
N ILE A 230 12.33 -2.26 19.66
CA ILE A 230 12.51 -2.19 18.20
C ILE A 230 13.24 -3.43 17.74
N GLU A 231 12.62 -4.16 16.83
CA GLU A 231 13.24 -5.33 16.21
C GLU A 231 13.93 -4.92 14.92
N LYS A 232 15.14 -5.43 14.74
CA LYS A 232 15.86 -5.35 13.47
C LYS A 232 15.00 -5.97 12.37
N ALA A 233 14.82 -5.26 11.26
CA ALA A 233 14.03 -5.71 10.12
C ALA A 233 14.43 -7.12 9.70
N ASP A 234 13.53 -8.05 9.94
CA ASP A 234 13.82 -9.45 9.68
C ASP A 234 13.80 -9.69 8.17
N ARG A 235 14.99 -9.79 7.57
CA ARG A 235 15.16 -10.31 6.20
C ARG A 235 14.89 -11.81 6.14
N SER A 236 14.43 -12.45 7.23
CA SER A 236 14.04 -13.84 7.18
C SER A 236 12.98 -14.07 6.13
N ILE A 237 13.09 -15.23 5.51
CA ILE A 237 12.14 -15.74 4.54
C ILE A 237 10.70 -15.73 5.11
N GLN A 238 10.55 -15.89 6.43
CA GLN A 238 9.27 -15.95 7.10
C GLN A 238 8.62 -14.57 7.27
N GLY A 239 9.37 -13.55 7.71
CA GLY A 239 8.85 -12.18 7.83
C GLY A 239 8.39 -11.62 6.48
N VAL A 240 9.24 -11.75 5.47
CA VAL A 240 8.94 -11.32 4.09
C VAL A 240 7.71 -12.04 3.51
N PHE A 241 7.57 -13.34 3.81
CA PHE A 241 6.41 -14.14 3.38
C PHE A 241 5.09 -13.65 4.02
N ILE A 242 5.11 -13.33 5.32
CA ILE A 242 3.92 -12.88 6.06
C ILE A 242 3.43 -11.52 5.53
N ILE A 243 4.34 -10.57 5.29
CA ILE A 243 4.00 -9.26 4.73
C ILE A 243 3.37 -9.44 3.34
N GLY A 244 3.96 -10.30 2.50
CA GLY A 244 3.40 -10.65 1.21
C GLY A 244 1.99 -11.23 1.32
N LEU A 245 1.73 -12.09 2.31
CA LEU A 245 0.42 -12.68 2.56
C LEU A 245 -0.63 -11.62 2.89
N PHE A 246 -0.34 -10.70 3.82
CA PHE A 246 -1.26 -9.61 4.18
C PHE A 246 -1.51 -8.66 3.02
N LEU A 247 -0.47 -8.30 2.27
CA LEU A 247 -0.61 -7.49 1.08
C LEU A 247 -1.51 -8.17 0.03
N GLY A 248 -1.39 -9.49 -0.13
CA GLY A 248 -2.28 -10.26 -1.00
C GLY A 248 -3.76 -10.18 -0.61
N ILE A 249 -4.07 -10.13 0.69
CA ILE A 249 -5.45 -9.94 1.18
C ILE A 249 -5.96 -8.55 0.79
N LEU A 250 -5.15 -7.51 1.01
CA LEU A 250 -5.49 -6.13 0.65
C LEU A 250 -5.74 -5.98 -0.86
N VAL A 251 -4.87 -6.57 -1.68
CA VAL A 251 -5.02 -6.59 -3.15
C VAL A 251 -6.30 -7.32 -3.56
N TYR A 252 -6.61 -8.47 -2.95
CA TYR A 252 -7.82 -9.22 -3.29
C TYR A 252 -9.10 -8.42 -3.01
N PHE A 253 -9.17 -7.70 -1.89
CA PHE A 253 -10.33 -6.89 -1.52
C PHE A 253 -10.31 -5.46 -2.08
N SER A 254 -9.42 -5.19 -3.03
CA SER A 254 -9.32 -3.90 -3.70
C SER A 254 -10.68 -3.45 -4.28
N PRO A 255 -11.13 -2.21 -4.02
CA PRO A 255 -12.42 -1.71 -4.49
C PRO A 255 -12.58 -1.74 -6.01
N CYS A 256 -11.47 -1.81 -6.76
CA CYS A 256 -11.46 -1.82 -8.21
C CYS A 256 -11.66 -3.21 -8.82
N ALA A 257 -11.36 -4.28 -8.08
CA ALA A 257 -11.68 -5.65 -8.50
C ALA A 257 -13.13 -6.05 -8.19
N PHE A 258 -13.77 -5.34 -7.26
CA PHE A 258 -15.13 -5.63 -6.80
C PHE A 258 -16.18 -5.74 -7.91
N PRO A 259 -16.28 -4.82 -8.91
CA PRO A 259 -17.23 -4.97 -10.02
C PRO A 259 -16.99 -6.19 -10.91
N VAL A 260 -15.76 -6.71 -10.93
CA VAL A 260 -15.38 -7.83 -11.80
C VAL A 260 -16.03 -9.09 -11.22
N LEU A 261 -15.89 -9.34 -9.90
CA LEU A 261 -16.26 -10.61 -9.24
C LEU A 261 -17.70 -11.11 -9.54
N PRO A 262 -18.75 -10.27 -9.54
CA PRO A 262 -20.10 -10.69 -9.90
C PRO A 262 -20.25 -11.16 -11.35
N SER A 263 -19.43 -10.64 -12.26
CA SER A 263 -19.41 -11.08 -13.67
C SER A 263 -18.83 -12.49 -13.80
N TYR A 264 -17.77 -12.81 -13.06
CA TYR A 264 -17.23 -14.17 -12.97
C TYR A 264 -18.22 -15.16 -12.42
N ILE A 265 -18.85 -14.80 -11.30
CA ILE A 265 -19.83 -15.65 -10.66
C ILE A 265 -21.00 -15.89 -11.62
N THR A 266 -21.51 -14.85 -12.28
CA THR A 266 -22.61 -15.00 -13.24
C THR A 266 -22.23 -15.93 -14.41
N TYR A 267 -21.01 -15.79 -14.93
CA TYR A 267 -20.48 -16.66 -15.97
C TYR A 267 -20.31 -18.12 -15.51
N TYR A 268 -19.76 -18.33 -14.31
CA TYR A 268 -19.63 -19.67 -13.70
C TYR A 268 -21.01 -20.32 -13.45
N LEU A 269 -21.98 -19.54 -12.98
CA LEU A 269 -23.34 -20.00 -12.74
C LEU A 269 -24.07 -20.32 -14.05
N SER A 270 -23.92 -19.49 -15.09
CA SER A 270 -24.53 -19.73 -16.41
C SER A 270 -23.97 -20.97 -17.08
N LEU A 271 -22.65 -21.15 -17.01
CA LEU A 271 -21.96 -22.38 -17.40
C LEU A 271 -22.57 -23.59 -16.70
N GLY A 272 -22.63 -23.51 -15.37
CA GLY A 272 -23.23 -24.52 -14.51
C GLY A 272 -24.64 -24.95 -14.95
N MET A 273 -25.51 -24.00 -15.32
CA MET A 273 -26.91 -24.28 -15.64
C MET A 273 -27.09 -24.92 -17.02
N ARG A 274 -26.13 -24.70 -17.92
CA ARG A 274 -26.18 -25.18 -19.31
C ARG A 274 -25.24 -26.36 -19.54
N GLU A 275 -24.81 -27.02 -18.46
CA GLU A 275 -23.96 -28.21 -18.51
C GLU A 275 -24.57 -29.27 -19.43
N ASP A 276 -25.83 -29.59 -19.18
CA ASP A 276 -26.53 -30.65 -19.86
C ASP A 276 -26.80 -30.28 -21.33
N GLU A 277 -27.17 -29.02 -21.61
CA GLU A 277 -27.36 -28.51 -22.98
C GLU A 277 -26.07 -28.57 -23.80
N LEU A 278 -24.94 -28.11 -23.23
CA LEU A 278 -23.65 -28.06 -23.92
C LEU A 278 -23.04 -29.47 -24.12
N ARG A 279 -23.36 -30.40 -23.21
CA ARG A 279 -22.96 -31.80 -23.29
C ARG A 279 -23.80 -32.58 -24.31
N GLU A 280 -25.11 -32.33 -24.37
CA GLU A 280 -26.02 -32.89 -25.39
C GLU A 280 -25.68 -32.38 -26.79
N ALA A 281 -25.23 -31.12 -26.91
CA ALA A 281 -24.75 -30.55 -28.17
C ALA A 281 -23.39 -31.09 -28.62
N GLY A 282 -22.72 -31.97 -27.85
CA GLY A 282 -21.41 -32.54 -28.19
C GLY A 282 -20.25 -31.54 -28.17
N LYS A 283 -20.46 -30.33 -27.65
CA LYS A 283 -19.49 -29.21 -27.66
C LYS A 283 -18.50 -29.24 -26.48
N LEU A 284 -18.74 -30.09 -25.49
CA LEU A 284 -17.89 -30.28 -24.31
C LEU A 284 -17.23 -31.65 -24.36
N SER A 285 -15.89 -31.67 -24.39
CA SER A 285 -15.12 -32.92 -24.43
C SER A 285 -14.95 -33.61 -23.06
N GLY A 286 -15.76 -33.28 -22.04
CA GLY A 286 -15.64 -33.82 -20.68
C GLY A 286 -16.65 -33.27 -19.66
N LYS A 287 -16.53 -33.70 -18.39
CA LYS A 287 -17.30 -33.16 -17.25
C LYS A 287 -16.92 -31.70 -16.98
N MET A 288 -17.86 -30.87 -16.53
CA MET A 288 -17.51 -29.51 -16.12
C MET A 288 -16.55 -29.53 -14.91
N PRO A 289 -15.58 -28.60 -14.87
CA PRO A 289 -14.69 -28.46 -13.72
C PRO A 289 -15.49 -28.08 -12.48
N GLY A 290 -15.23 -28.77 -11.36
CA GLY A 290 -15.83 -28.44 -10.06
C GLY A 290 -15.43 -27.05 -9.58
N SER A 291 -16.11 -26.50 -8.56
CA SER A 291 -15.85 -25.14 -8.06
C SER A 291 -14.39 -24.93 -7.64
N ILE A 292 -13.73 -25.97 -7.10
CA ILE A 292 -12.31 -25.95 -6.73
C ILE A 292 -11.41 -25.92 -7.98
N GLU A 293 -11.72 -26.69 -9.03
CA GLU A 293 -10.97 -26.65 -10.29
C GLU A 293 -11.10 -25.28 -10.97
N VAL A 294 -12.30 -24.70 -10.95
CA VAL A 294 -12.58 -23.38 -11.53
C VAL A 294 -11.84 -22.27 -10.79
N GLY A 295 -11.86 -22.31 -9.46
CA GLY A 295 -11.04 -21.41 -8.63
C GLY A 295 -9.54 -21.61 -8.88
N GLY A 296 -9.09 -22.86 -9.05
CA GLY A 296 -7.70 -23.18 -9.35
C GLY A 296 -7.20 -22.65 -10.70
N PHE A 297 -8.01 -22.77 -11.76
CA PHE A 297 -7.64 -22.18 -13.07
C PHE A 297 -7.63 -20.65 -13.04
N ALA A 298 -8.57 -20.03 -12.32
CA ALA A 298 -8.55 -18.58 -12.11
C ALA A 298 -7.30 -18.16 -11.33
N ALA A 299 -6.97 -18.86 -10.24
CA ALA A 299 -5.77 -18.60 -9.46
C ALA A 299 -4.47 -18.78 -10.28
N LEU A 300 -4.42 -19.77 -11.17
CA LEU A 300 -3.29 -19.92 -12.10
C LEU A 300 -3.12 -18.68 -13.00
N GLY A 301 -4.23 -18.07 -13.44
CA GLY A 301 -4.20 -16.80 -14.18
C GLY A 301 -3.71 -15.62 -13.36
N GLN A 302 -4.06 -15.57 -12.07
CA GLN A 302 -3.55 -14.55 -11.17
C GLN A 302 -2.04 -14.72 -10.94
N LEU A 303 -1.60 -15.96 -10.74
CA LEU A 303 -0.20 -16.32 -10.55
C LEU A 303 0.64 -15.92 -11.77
N THR A 304 0.17 -16.18 -12.98
CA THR A 304 0.91 -15.79 -14.19
C THR A 304 0.97 -14.28 -14.36
N PHE A 305 -0.10 -13.55 -14.04
CA PHE A 305 -0.07 -12.08 -14.07
C PHE A 305 0.97 -11.51 -13.10
N PHE A 306 0.91 -11.87 -11.82
CA PHE A 306 1.87 -11.39 -10.81
C PHE A 306 3.29 -11.87 -11.08
N GLY A 307 3.47 -13.10 -11.56
CA GLY A 307 4.77 -13.62 -11.95
C GLY A 307 5.39 -12.84 -13.10
N VAL A 308 4.62 -12.49 -14.13
CA VAL A 308 5.09 -11.69 -15.27
C VAL A 308 5.41 -10.25 -14.83
N VAL A 309 4.53 -9.63 -14.05
CA VAL A 309 4.76 -8.26 -13.53
C VAL A 309 6.01 -8.22 -12.64
N GLY A 310 6.15 -9.18 -11.71
CA GLY A 310 7.33 -9.29 -10.86
C GLY A 310 8.62 -9.51 -11.66
N PHE A 311 8.58 -10.35 -12.70
CA PHE A 311 9.72 -10.56 -13.59
C PHE A 311 10.11 -9.29 -14.37
N ILE A 312 9.12 -8.53 -14.88
CA ILE A 312 9.37 -7.26 -15.57
C ILE A 312 10.00 -6.25 -14.62
N ILE A 313 9.46 -6.09 -13.41
CA ILE A 313 9.99 -5.12 -12.43
C ILE A 313 11.42 -5.49 -12.02
N PHE A 314 11.68 -6.77 -11.74
CA PHE A 314 13.02 -7.25 -11.42
C PHE A 314 14.02 -6.91 -12.54
N GLY A 315 13.66 -7.18 -13.80
CA GLY A 315 14.52 -6.85 -14.95
C GLY A 315 14.66 -5.35 -15.22
N LEU A 316 13.66 -4.53 -14.87
CA LEU A 316 13.69 -3.07 -15.08
C LEU A 316 14.47 -2.34 -13.98
N SER A 317 14.55 -2.92 -12.77
CA SER A 317 15.27 -2.36 -11.63
C SER A 317 16.78 -2.20 -11.87
N GLU A 318 17.37 -3.01 -12.76
CA GLU A 318 18.78 -2.88 -13.15
C GLU A 318 19.05 -1.72 -14.12
N ILE A 319 18.02 -1.17 -14.78
CA ILE A 319 18.18 -0.29 -15.95
C ILE A 319 17.67 1.14 -15.70
N ILE A 320 16.71 1.33 -14.80
CA ILE A 320 16.03 2.64 -14.62
C ILE A 320 15.97 3.02 -13.13
N ASN A 321 16.36 4.27 -12.81
CA ASN A 321 16.11 4.88 -11.51
C ASN A 321 14.64 5.31 -11.42
N LEU A 322 13.82 4.59 -10.65
CA LEU A 322 12.35 4.75 -10.59
C LEU A 322 11.86 5.97 -9.79
N SER A 323 12.72 6.64 -9.01
CA SER A 323 12.33 7.61 -7.96
C SER A 323 11.36 8.71 -8.45
N GLY A 324 11.76 9.50 -9.46
CA GLY A 324 10.93 10.62 -9.93
C GLY A 324 9.80 10.24 -10.89
N ILE A 325 9.88 9.07 -11.54
CA ILE A 325 8.89 8.64 -12.55
C ILE A 325 7.63 8.09 -11.86
N LEU A 326 7.78 7.47 -10.69
CA LEU A 326 6.69 6.77 -10.02
C LEU A 326 5.51 7.71 -9.70
N HIS A 327 5.80 8.91 -9.19
CA HIS A 327 4.77 9.90 -8.86
C HIS A 327 4.00 10.37 -10.11
N SER A 328 4.72 10.68 -11.19
CA SER A 328 4.10 11.10 -12.46
C SER A 328 3.24 9.99 -13.10
N VAL A 329 3.71 8.73 -13.03
CA VAL A 329 2.97 7.57 -13.52
C VAL A 329 1.72 7.32 -12.66
N ALA A 330 1.81 7.47 -11.33
CA ALA A 330 0.68 7.30 -10.43
C ALA A 330 -0.43 8.34 -10.70
N ILE A 331 -0.08 9.61 -10.93
CA ILE A 331 -1.04 10.65 -11.34
C ILE A 331 -1.72 10.29 -12.67
N ALA A 332 -0.96 9.78 -13.64
CA ALA A 332 -1.51 9.37 -14.94
C ALA A 332 -2.51 8.21 -14.80
N ILE A 333 -2.19 7.22 -13.96
CA ILE A 333 -3.10 6.09 -13.64
C ILE A 333 -4.36 6.61 -12.93
N ALA A 334 -4.22 7.53 -11.98
CA ALA A 334 -5.35 8.09 -11.25
C ALA A 334 -6.34 8.79 -12.19
N TRP A 335 -5.86 9.62 -13.13
CA TRP A 335 -6.69 10.20 -14.19
C TRP A 335 -7.34 9.15 -15.07
N LEU A 336 -6.59 8.12 -15.46
CA LEU A 336 -7.12 7.01 -16.27
C LEU A 336 -8.26 6.29 -15.55
N LEU A 337 -8.15 6.06 -14.24
CA LEU A 337 -9.20 5.43 -13.43
C LEU A 337 -10.47 6.27 -13.34
N VAL A 338 -10.35 7.59 -13.14
CA VAL A 338 -11.50 8.51 -13.12
C VAL A 338 -12.21 8.52 -14.47
N VAL A 339 -11.46 8.60 -15.57
CA VAL A 339 -12.00 8.57 -16.93
C VAL A 339 -12.68 7.23 -17.22
N LEU A 340 -12.03 6.10 -16.89
CA LEU A 340 -12.55 4.77 -17.17
C LEU A 340 -13.80 4.46 -16.33
N GLY A 341 -13.82 4.87 -15.06
CA GLY A 341 -15.00 4.79 -14.19
C GLY A 341 -16.17 5.62 -14.74
N GLY A 342 -15.92 6.85 -15.19
CA GLY A 342 -16.94 7.70 -15.82
C GLY A 342 -17.50 7.10 -17.11
N LEU A 343 -16.63 6.57 -17.97
CA LEU A 343 -17.04 5.89 -19.20
C LEU A 343 -17.86 4.63 -18.93
N MET A 344 -17.53 3.89 -17.87
CA MET A 344 -18.27 2.69 -17.44
C MET A 344 -19.66 3.04 -16.93
N LEU A 345 -19.81 4.20 -16.28
CA LEU A 345 -21.08 4.70 -15.78
C LEU A 345 -22.00 5.21 -16.91
N LEU A 346 -21.43 5.87 -17.92
CA LEU A 346 -22.15 6.39 -19.10
C LEU A 346 -22.46 5.32 -20.16
N GLY A 347 -22.11 4.05 -19.89
CA GLY A 347 -22.37 2.93 -20.78
C GLY A 347 -21.54 2.92 -22.07
N TRP A 348 -20.61 3.86 -22.24
CA TRP A 348 -19.80 4.01 -23.46
C TRP A 348 -18.67 2.97 -23.57
N THR A 349 -18.47 2.16 -22.54
CA THR A 349 -17.45 1.11 -22.53
C THR A 349 -17.59 0.11 -23.68
N SER A 350 -18.77 -0.08 -24.28
CA SER A 350 -18.95 -1.00 -25.40
C SER A 350 -18.10 -0.65 -26.64
N HIS A 351 -17.82 0.63 -26.89
CA HIS A 351 -17.01 1.03 -28.04
C HIS A 351 -15.51 0.94 -27.72
N LEU A 352 -15.10 1.35 -26.53
CA LEU A 352 -13.69 1.33 -26.09
C LEU A 352 -13.21 -0.10 -25.83
N LEU A 353 -14.07 -0.93 -25.22
CA LEU A 353 -13.85 -2.37 -25.09
C LEU A 353 -14.05 -3.11 -26.40
N SER A 354 -14.56 -2.54 -27.50
CA SER A 354 -14.68 -3.30 -28.76
C SER A 354 -13.31 -3.71 -29.32
N GLY A 355 -12.27 -2.89 -29.10
CA GLY A 355 -10.89 -3.23 -29.46
C GLY A 355 -10.30 -4.30 -28.55
N VAL A 356 -10.49 -4.15 -27.23
CA VAL A 356 -10.05 -5.14 -26.23
C VAL A 356 -10.82 -6.45 -26.39
N GLN A 357 -12.12 -6.40 -26.68
CA GLN A 357 -12.98 -7.55 -26.96
C GLN A 357 -12.56 -8.26 -28.24
N LYS A 358 -12.14 -7.56 -29.29
CA LYS A 358 -11.56 -8.23 -30.47
C LYS A 358 -10.28 -9.01 -30.14
N ILE A 359 -9.44 -8.48 -29.25
CA ILE A 359 -8.23 -9.18 -28.78
C ILE A 359 -8.61 -10.33 -27.86
N LEU A 360 -9.55 -10.11 -26.94
CA LEU A 360 -10.06 -11.14 -26.04
C LEU A 360 -10.77 -12.26 -26.81
N ASP A 361 -11.52 -11.96 -27.87
CA ASP A 361 -12.22 -12.93 -28.72
C ASP A 361 -11.25 -13.86 -29.47
N ILE A 362 -9.99 -13.46 -29.65
CA ILE A 362 -8.93 -14.34 -30.20
C ILE A 362 -8.49 -15.39 -29.14
N TYR A 363 -8.55 -15.04 -27.86
CA TYR A 363 -8.07 -15.88 -26.76
C TYR A 363 -9.19 -16.55 -25.95
N GLN A 364 -10.39 -15.99 -25.91
CA GLN A 364 -11.59 -16.51 -25.25
C GLN A 364 -12.40 -17.32 -26.23
N THR A 365 -12.77 -18.54 -25.86
CA THR A 365 -13.69 -19.35 -26.66
C THR A 365 -15.13 -19.00 -26.31
N LYS A 366 -15.97 -18.71 -27.30
CA LYS A 366 -17.40 -18.45 -27.12
C LYS A 366 -18.20 -19.75 -27.17
N GLU A 367 -19.41 -19.74 -26.61
CA GLU A 367 -20.36 -20.87 -26.68
C GLU A 367 -20.71 -21.26 -28.13
N GLU A 368 -20.50 -20.33 -29.07
CA GLU A 368 -20.74 -20.50 -30.51
C GLU A 368 -19.60 -21.24 -31.22
N ASP A 369 -18.41 -21.31 -30.63
CA ASP A 369 -17.24 -21.96 -31.23
C ASP A 369 -17.37 -23.49 -31.24
N GLU A 370 -16.71 -24.15 -32.21
CA GLU A 370 -16.75 -25.61 -32.37
C GLU A 370 -16.20 -26.37 -31.16
N ASN A 371 -15.20 -25.81 -30.47
CA ASN A 371 -14.64 -26.37 -29.24
C ASN A 371 -14.67 -25.32 -28.13
N PHE A 372 -15.61 -25.48 -27.19
CA PHE A 372 -15.75 -24.58 -26.05
C PHE A 372 -14.83 -25.01 -24.91
N THR A 373 -13.94 -24.11 -24.46
CA THR A 373 -12.96 -24.40 -23.39
C THR A 373 -13.21 -23.54 -22.13
N PRO A 374 -14.09 -23.98 -21.21
CA PRO A 374 -14.39 -23.24 -19.97
C PRO A 374 -13.14 -22.93 -19.15
N ARG A 375 -12.19 -23.86 -19.08
CA ARG A 375 -10.94 -23.75 -18.29
C ARG A 375 -10.06 -22.58 -18.75
N ARG A 376 -9.95 -22.35 -20.07
CA ARG A 376 -9.16 -21.24 -20.64
C ARG A 376 -9.80 -19.89 -20.32
N ASN A 377 -11.13 -19.82 -20.42
CA ASN A 377 -11.86 -18.62 -20.06
C ASN A 377 -11.69 -18.28 -18.57
N MET A 378 -11.71 -19.27 -17.67
CA MET A 378 -11.46 -19.05 -16.24
C MET A 378 -10.06 -18.52 -15.96
N TYR A 379 -9.05 -19.06 -16.64
CA TYR A 379 -7.67 -18.58 -16.55
C TYR A 379 -7.54 -17.11 -16.98
N LEU A 380 -8.10 -16.74 -18.14
CA LEU A 380 -8.09 -15.35 -18.63
C LEU A 380 -8.84 -14.41 -17.69
N TRP A 381 -9.89 -14.92 -17.04
CA TRP A 381 -10.66 -14.17 -16.06
C TRP A 381 -9.83 -13.85 -14.80
N GLY A 382 -9.03 -14.82 -14.33
CA GLY A 382 -8.06 -14.60 -13.26
C GLY A 382 -7.05 -13.49 -13.57
N ILE A 383 -6.50 -13.46 -14.80
CA ILE A 383 -5.61 -12.38 -15.25
C ILE A 383 -6.33 -11.02 -15.20
N GLY A 384 -7.56 -10.96 -15.71
CA GLY A 384 -8.36 -9.73 -15.70
C GLY A 384 -8.69 -9.23 -14.30
N TYR A 385 -8.96 -10.14 -13.36
CA TYR A 385 -9.17 -9.80 -11.96
C TYR A 385 -7.90 -9.20 -11.33
N SER A 386 -6.74 -9.85 -11.51
CA SER A 386 -5.48 -9.34 -10.97
C SER A 386 -5.06 -8.01 -11.57
N ALA A 387 -5.28 -7.80 -12.87
CA ALA A 387 -5.02 -6.52 -13.52
C ALA A 387 -5.86 -5.41 -12.87
N ALA A 388 -7.17 -5.62 -12.74
CA ALA A 388 -8.07 -4.66 -12.13
C ALA A 388 -7.81 -4.44 -10.62
N SER A 389 -7.35 -5.46 -9.90
CA SER A 389 -7.05 -5.34 -8.47
C SER A 389 -5.80 -4.51 -8.22
N VAL A 390 -4.74 -4.72 -9.02
CA VAL A 390 -3.45 -4.05 -8.88
C VAL A 390 -3.56 -2.55 -9.10
N ASP A 391 -4.42 -2.10 -10.02
CA ASP A 391 -4.54 -0.68 -10.38
C ASP A 391 -4.74 0.23 -9.16
N CYS A 392 -5.64 -0.14 -8.26
CA CYS A 392 -5.97 0.68 -7.09
C CYS A 392 -5.15 0.38 -5.85
N THR A 393 -4.29 -0.65 -5.90
CA THR A 393 -3.33 -0.99 -4.84
C THR A 393 -1.89 -0.80 -5.28
N ALA A 394 -1.67 -0.20 -6.45
CA ALA A 394 -0.34 0.01 -7.04
C ALA A 394 0.59 0.76 -6.09
N ALA A 395 0.06 1.71 -5.32
CA ALA A 395 0.78 2.48 -4.31
C ALA A 395 1.37 1.62 -3.18
N ALA A 396 0.77 0.46 -2.87
CA ALA A 396 1.30 -0.47 -1.87
C ALA A 396 2.13 -1.60 -2.52
N VAL A 397 1.67 -2.10 -3.67
CA VAL A 397 2.30 -3.24 -4.35
C VAL A 397 3.65 -2.88 -4.95
N PHE A 398 3.81 -1.71 -5.57
CA PHE A 398 5.07 -1.34 -6.21
C PHE A 398 6.21 -1.05 -5.22
N PRO A 399 6.02 -0.30 -4.13
CA PRO A 399 7.06 -0.16 -3.11
C PRO A 399 7.44 -1.49 -2.49
N PHE A 400 6.47 -2.37 -2.24
CA PHE A 400 6.75 -3.71 -1.72
C PHE A 400 7.60 -4.54 -2.69
N ILE A 401 7.24 -4.59 -3.98
CA ILE A 401 8.03 -5.32 -4.98
C ILE A 401 9.43 -4.70 -5.15
N ALA A 402 9.54 -3.36 -5.16
CA ALA A 402 10.81 -2.66 -5.24
C ALA A 402 11.70 -3.00 -4.03
N TRP A 403 11.14 -2.97 -2.82
CA TRP A 403 11.83 -3.39 -1.60
C TRP A 403 12.33 -4.84 -1.69
N LEU A 404 11.49 -5.76 -2.18
CA LEU A 404 11.89 -7.16 -2.40
C LEU A 404 13.11 -7.30 -3.33
N THR A 405 13.29 -6.41 -4.31
CA THR A 405 14.47 -6.45 -5.19
C THR A 405 15.77 -6.10 -4.46
N VAL A 406 15.69 -5.25 -3.43
CA VAL A 406 16.84 -4.80 -2.64
C VAL A 406 17.21 -5.80 -1.55
N VAL A 407 16.22 -6.47 -0.95
CA VAL A 407 16.44 -7.42 0.17
C VAL A 407 17.17 -8.69 -0.29
N GLY A 408 16.95 -9.13 -1.54
CA GLY A 408 17.67 -10.23 -2.17
C GLY A 408 16.76 -11.27 -2.83
N ASN A 409 17.35 -12.12 -3.67
CA ASN A 409 16.61 -13.00 -4.58
C ASN A 409 15.73 -14.05 -3.85
N THR A 410 16.16 -14.54 -2.68
CA THR A 410 15.39 -15.48 -1.86
C THR A 410 14.21 -14.82 -1.16
N ALA A 411 14.39 -13.60 -0.64
CA ALA A 411 13.33 -12.79 -0.05
C ALA A 411 12.28 -12.40 -1.11
N PHE A 412 12.73 -12.05 -2.32
CA PHE A 412 11.83 -11.77 -3.44
C PHE A 412 10.87 -12.93 -3.74
N ILE A 413 11.40 -14.16 -3.84
CA ILE A 413 10.57 -15.35 -4.07
C ILE A 413 9.62 -15.58 -2.89
N ALA A 414 10.09 -15.41 -1.66
CA ALA A 414 9.28 -15.59 -0.46
C ALA A 414 8.10 -14.61 -0.40
N GLY A 415 8.37 -13.30 -0.57
CA GLY A 415 7.33 -12.26 -0.53
C GLY A 415 6.32 -12.40 -1.67
N LEU A 416 6.80 -12.65 -2.89
CA LEU A 416 5.91 -12.89 -4.04
C LEU A 416 5.08 -14.16 -3.84
N SER A 417 5.66 -15.21 -3.26
CA SER A 417 4.93 -16.45 -2.96
C SER A 417 3.84 -16.23 -1.90
N GLY A 418 4.09 -15.42 -0.87
CA GLY A 418 3.10 -15.05 0.14
C GLY A 418 1.90 -14.33 -0.47
N LEU A 419 2.18 -13.34 -1.34
CA LEU A 419 1.15 -12.61 -2.09
C LEU A 419 0.32 -13.55 -2.96
N ILE A 420 0.97 -14.41 -3.75
CA ILE A 420 0.30 -15.34 -4.67
C ILE A 420 -0.54 -16.36 -3.90
N ILE A 421 -0.01 -16.94 -2.82
CA ILE A 421 -0.71 -17.94 -2.01
C ILE A 421 -1.96 -17.32 -1.37
N SER A 422 -1.85 -16.11 -0.84
CA SER A 422 -2.96 -15.38 -0.24
C SER A 422 -4.11 -15.15 -1.24
N VAL A 423 -3.79 -14.55 -2.39
CA VAL A 423 -4.78 -14.26 -3.45
C VAL A 423 -5.40 -15.55 -4.00
N THR A 424 -4.59 -16.58 -4.22
CA THR A 424 -5.03 -17.90 -4.70
C THR A 424 -5.99 -18.56 -3.71
N PHE A 425 -5.61 -18.58 -2.42
CA PHE A 425 -6.43 -19.16 -1.36
C PHE A 425 -7.79 -18.46 -1.26
N LEU A 426 -7.80 -17.13 -1.27
CA LEU A 426 -9.03 -16.33 -1.25
C LEU A 426 -9.91 -16.59 -2.48
N MET A 427 -9.33 -16.63 -3.68
CA MET A 427 -10.07 -16.91 -4.90
C MET A 427 -10.75 -18.29 -4.87
N ILE A 428 -10.04 -19.32 -4.43
CA ILE A 428 -10.58 -20.68 -4.29
C ILE A 428 -11.69 -20.71 -3.23
N LEU A 429 -11.44 -20.08 -2.07
CA LEU A 429 -12.40 -20.02 -0.96
C LEU A 429 -13.71 -19.34 -1.38
N VAL A 430 -13.63 -18.16 -1.99
CA VAL A 430 -14.82 -17.41 -2.44
C VAL A 430 -15.56 -18.18 -3.53
N THR A 431 -14.84 -18.77 -4.49
CA THR A 431 -15.46 -19.58 -5.56
C THR A 431 -16.17 -20.81 -5.00
N ALA A 432 -15.60 -21.46 -3.98
CA ALA A 432 -16.22 -22.59 -3.30
C ALA A 432 -17.48 -22.17 -2.52
N LEU A 433 -17.43 -21.07 -1.76
CA LEU A 433 -18.58 -20.54 -1.01
C LEU A 433 -19.74 -20.18 -1.93
N VAL A 434 -19.46 -19.48 -3.03
CA VAL A 434 -20.44 -19.10 -4.04
C VAL A 434 -21.00 -20.33 -4.77
N GLY A 435 -20.16 -21.30 -5.09
CA GLY A 435 -20.55 -22.55 -5.71
C GLY A 435 -21.52 -23.37 -4.86
N ALA A 436 -21.36 -23.34 -3.52
CA ALA A 436 -22.27 -23.98 -2.58
C ALA A 436 -23.63 -23.26 -2.45
N GLY A 437 -23.67 -21.93 -2.58
CA GLY A 437 -24.87 -21.08 -2.46
C GLY A 437 -25.74 -20.94 -3.72
N ARG A 438 -25.52 -21.83 -4.71
CA ARG A 438 -25.88 -21.66 -6.12
C ARG A 438 -27.30 -21.17 -6.41
N GLN A 439 -28.32 -21.67 -5.73
CA GLN A 439 -29.72 -21.33 -6.04
C GLN A 439 -30.18 -19.98 -5.47
N ALA A 440 -29.76 -19.61 -4.25
CA ALA A 440 -30.12 -18.33 -3.64
C ALA A 440 -29.39 -17.16 -4.31
N MET A 441 -28.15 -17.40 -4.77
CA MET A 441 -27.28 -16.35 -5.29
C MET A 441 -27.61 -15.95 -6.74
N ILE A 442 -28.09 -16.87 -7.58
CA ILE A 442 -28.48 -16.58 -8.98
C ILE A 442 -29.59 -15.52 -9.06
N GLY A 443 -30.62 -15.66 -8.23
CA GLY A 443 -31.77 -14.74 -8.23
C GLY A 443 -31.39 -13.34 -7.76
N PHE A 444 -30.51 -13.25 -6.75
CA PHE A 444 -29.95 -11.98 -6.29
C PHE A 444 -29.08 -11.35 -7.38
N LEU A 445 -28.10 -12.07 -7.91
CA LEU A 445 -27.13 -11.58 -8.89
C LEU A 445 -27.78 -11.05 -10.16
N ARG A 446 -28.77 -11.75 -10.74
CA ARG A 446 -29.50 -11.28 -11.93
C ARG A 446 -30.28 -9.98 -11.68
N ARG A 447 -30.77 -9.77 -10.47
CA ARG A 447 -31.54 -8.57 -10.09
C ARG A 447 -30.65 -7.38 -9.76
N THR A 448 -29.46 -7.64 -9.22
CA THR A 448 -28.52 -6.60 -8.79
C THR A 448 -27.39 -6.32 -9.78
N THR A 449 -27.24 -7.07 -10.89
CA THR A 449 -26.13 -6.87 -11.85
C THR A 449 -25.98 -5.41 -12.29
N GLY A 450 -27.10 -4.73 -12.58
CA GLY A 450 -27.08 -3.32 -12.96
C GLY A 450 -26.61 -2.39 -11.84
N ILE A 451 -27.09 -2.61 -10.60
CA ILE A 451 -26.69 -1.84 -9.42
C ILE A 451 -25.22 -2.09 -9.08
N VAL A 452 -24.77 -3.34 -9.14
CA VAL A 452 -23.39 -3.76 -8.90
C VAL A 452 -22.44 -3.10 -9.89
N LYS A 453 -22.77 -3.12 -11.18
CA LYS A 453 -21.95 -2.48 -12.21
C LYS A 453 -21.85 -0.97 -11.98
N ALA A 454 -22.95 -0.31 -11.66
CA ALA A 454 -22.96 1.12 -11.34
C ALA A 454 -22.19 1.43 -10.05
N THR A 455 -22.30 0.57 -9.03
CA THR A 455 -21.58 0.72 -7.75
C THR A 455 -20.07 0.62 -7.97
N GLY A 456 -19.62 -0.37 -8.75
CA GLY A 456 -18.20 -0.50 -9.05
C GLY A 456 -17.64 0.63 -9.91
N ALA A 457 -18.42 1.20 -10.83
CA ALA A 457 -18.01 2.39 -11.58
C ALA A 457 -17.81 3.61 -10.65
N TRP A 458 -18.70 3.80 -9.69
CA TRP A 458 -18.55 4.83 -8.66
C TRP A 458 -17.34 4.58 -7.75
N MET A 459 -17.13 3.33 -7.31
CA MET A 459 -15.97 2.98 -6.48
C MET A 459 -14.64 3.20 -7.22
N MET A 460 -14.55 2.87 -8.51
CA MET A 460 -13.36 3.18 -9.33
C MET A 460 -13.11 4.69 -9.42
N MET A 461 -14.19 5.48 -9.58
CA MET A 461 -14.08 6.93 -9.63
C MET A 461 -13.65 7.51 -8.28
N PHE A 462 -14.17 7.01 -7.15
CA PHE A 462 -13.75 7.41 -5.81
C PHE A 462 -12.31 7.02 -5.52
N ALA A 463 -11.86 5.83 -5.93
CA ALA A 463 -10.47 5.42 -5.80
C ALA A 463 -9.53 6.33 -6.61
N GLY A 464 -9.91 6.65 -7.86
CA GLY A 464 -9.13 7.55 -8.71
C GLY A 464 -9.09 8.99 -8.18
N ILE A 465 -10.22 9.53 -7.72
CA ILE A 465 -10.29 10.85 -7.10
C ILE A 465 -9.51 10.87 -5.78
N GLY A 466 -9.68 9.86 -4.93
CA GLY A 466 -8.94 9.74 -3.67
C GLY A 466 -7.43 9.70 -3.89
N LEU A 467 -6.97 8.92 -4.88
CA LEU A 467 -5.56 8.88 -5.27
C LEU A 467 -5.08 10.23 -5.82
N LEU A 468 -5.88 10.93 -6.62
CA LEU A 468 -5.54 12.28 -7.09
C LEU A 468 -5.42 13.27 -5.93
N ILE A 469 -6.37 13.29 -5.00
CA ILE A 469 -6.33 14.21 -3.85
C ILE A 469 -5.11 13.87 -2.98
N TYR A 470 -4.87 12.59 -2.69
CA TYR A 470 -3.71 12.14 -1.93
C TYR A 470 -2.38 12.56 -2.57
N LEU A 471 -2.28 12.50 -3.91
CA LEU A 471 -1.04 12.87 -4.62
C LEU A 471 -0.90 14.38 -4.90
N THR A 472 -1.99 15.16 -4.94
CA THR A 472 -1.96 16.57 -5.38
C THR A 472 -2.30 17.58 -4.30
N GLN A 473 -3.13 17.23 -3.32
CA GLN A 473 -3.59 18.11 -2.25
C GLN A 473 -3.60 17.38 -0.90
N PRO A 474 -2.41 17.04 -0.38
CA PRO A 474 -2.23 16.36 0.91
C PRO A 474 -3.02 17.02 2.05
N GLU A 475 -2.97 18.35 2.17
CA GLU A 475 -3.59 19.13 3.26
C GLU A 475 -5.13 19.07 3.31
N THR A 476 -5.80 18.83 2.17
CA THR A 476 -7.25 18.63 2.18
C THR A 476 -7.64 17.28 2.75
N VAL A 477 -6.78 16.26 2.66
CA VAL A 477 -7.07 14.92 3.19
C VAL A 477 -7.05 14.93 4.71
N THR A 478 -6.04 15.55 5.32
CA THR A 478 -5.92 15.72 6.78
C THR A 478 -7.12 16.48 7.34
N SER A 479 -7.53 17.60 6.72
CA SER A 479 -8.71 18.37 7.18
C SER A 479 -10.06 17.62 7.13
N ILE A 480 -10.17 16.57 6.28
CA ILE A 480 -11.40 15.79 6.10
C ILE A 480 -11.39 14.54 7.00
N ILE A 481 -10.22 13.97 7.26
CA ILE A 481 -10.06 12.74 8.06
C ILE A 481 -9.97 13.05 9.56
N GLY A 482 -9.56 14.27 9.94
CA GLY A 482 -9.51 14.74 11.33
C GLY A 482 -8.14 15.25 11.69
#